data_AF-A0A969ATQ9-F1
#
_entry.id   AF-A0A969ATQ9-F1
#
_cell.length_a   1.000
_cell.length_b   1.000
_cell.length_c   1.000
_cell.angle_alpha   90.00
_cell.angle_beta   90.00
_cell.angle_gamma   90.00
#
_symmetry.space_group_name_H-M   'P 1'
#
loop_
_entity.id
_entity.type
_entity.pdbx_description
1 polymer ?
#
loop_
_entity_poly.entity_id
_entity_poly.type
_entity_poly.pdbx_seq_one_letter_code
_entity_poly.pdbx_strand_id
1 'polypeptide(L)'
;MNELINELKQPEMMERLNQIAEGQTWFNLGLKLLEQAGQREGNMKRIRGQTYFLESDGQSLLIMRNDKPIFHASDERKKGGIVRTHRMEMTEGDQKTLRDIAQRLQERLRQQQRRLPRRGISL
;
A
#
# COMPACT_ATOMS: atom_id res chain seq x y z
N MET A 1 14.50 -32.60 -1.93
CA MET A 1 13.65 -31.80 -1.00
C MET A 1 14.49 -30.93 -0.06
N ASN A 2 15.59 -31.43 0.51
CA ASN A 2 16.49 -30.63 1.37
C ASN A 2 17.30 -29.54 0.63
N GLU A 3 17.65 -29.75 -0.65
CA GLU A 3 18.40 -28.76 -1.45
C GLU A 3 17.58 -27.50 -1.75
N LEU A 4 16.30 -27.65 -2.13
CA LEU A 4 15.36 -26.53 -2.32
C LEU A 4 15.17 -25.68 -1.06
N ILE A 5 15.11 -26.31 0.12
CA ILE A 5 14.99 -25.59 1.40
C ILE A 5 16.27 -24.81 1.72
N ASN A 6 17.43 -25.34 1.37
CA ASN A 6 18.70 -24.66 1.56
C ASN A 6 18.92 -23.52 0.55
N GLU A 7 18.46 -23.65 -0.69
CA GLU A 7 18.44 -22.56 -1.68
C GLU A 7 17.53 -21.41 -1.26
N LEU A 8 16.34 -21.70 -0.71
CA LEU A 8 15.43 -20.67 -0.21
C LEU A 8 15.98 -19.92 1.01
N LYS A 9 16.90 -20.52 1.76
CA LYS A 9 17.58 -19.90 2.91
C LYS A 9 18.81 -19.11 2.52
N GLN A 10 19.21 -19.10 1.24
CA GLN A 10 20.32 -18.27 0.80
C GLN A 10 19.99 -16.79 1.00
N PRO A 11 20.95 -15.96 1.45
CA PRO A 11 20.71 -14.55 1.70
C PRO A 11 20.08 -13.81 0.52
N GLU A 12 20.54 -14.09 -0.70
CA GLU A 12 20.00 -13.48 -1.93
C GLU A 12 18.54 -13.88 -2.19
N MET A 13 18.17 -15.13 -1.92
CA MET A 13 16.79 -15.58 -2.06
C MET A 13 15.89 -15.02 -0.97
N MET A 14 16.38 -14.92 0.26
CA MET A 14 15.65 -14.25 1.35
C MET A 14 15.45 -12.76 1.05
N GLU A 15 16.45 -12.08 0.50
CA GLU A 15 16.34 -10.69 0.07
C GLU A 15 15.29 -10.53 -1.04
N ARG A 16 15.29 -11.40 -2.05
CA ARG A 16 14.25 -11.43 -3.09
C ARG A 16 12.86 -11.66 -2.51
N LEU A 17 12.70 -12.63 -1.61
CA LEU A 17 11.41 -12.89 -0.95
C LEU A 17 10.94 -11.68 -0.14
N ASN A 18 11.85 -11.01 0.56
CA ASN A 18 11.55 -9.78 1.30
C ASN A 18 11.11 -8.65 0.37
N GLN A 19 11.78 -8.45 -0.77
CA GLN A 19 11.38 -7.44 -1.77
C GLN A 19 9.98 -7.72 -2.33
N ILE A 20 9.66 -8.99 -2.61
CA ILE A 20 8.33 -9.42 -3.07
C ILE A 20 7.27 -9.13 -2.00
N ALA A 21 7.54 -9.50 -0.75
CA ALA A 21 6.63 -9.29 0.36
C ALA A 21 6.41 -7.80 0.65
N GLU A 22 7.48 -7.00 0.61
CA GLU A 22 7.42 -5.56 0.76
C GLU A 22 6.60 -4.93 -0.36
N GLY A 23 6.79 -5.39 -1.61
CA GLY A 23 6.05 -4.88 -2.75
C GLY A 23 4.56 -5.18 -2.70
N GLN A 24 4.18 -6.39 -2.32
CA GLN A 24 2.79 -6.73 -2.04
C GLN A 24 2.20 -5.84 -0.94
N THR A 25 2.98 -5.57 0.12
CA THR A 25 2.55 -4.73 1.23
C THR A 25 2.24 -3.31 0.77
N TRP A 26 3.14 -2.69 0.02
CA TRP A 26 2.97 -1.32 -0.46
C TRP A 26 1.86 -1.18 -1.50
N PHE A 27 1.77 -2.13 -2.44
CA PHE A 27 0.69 -2.14 -3.43
C PHE A 27 -0.68 -2.25 -2.77
N ASN A 28 -0.85 -3.21 -1.85
CA ASN A 28 -2.11 -3.38 -1.12
C ASN A 28 -2.42 -2.19 -0.21
N LEU A 29 -1.40 -1.57 0.40
CA LEU A 29 -1.57 -0.39 1.23
C LEU A 29 -2.03 0.82 0.41
N GLY A 30 -1.43 1.05 -0.76
CA GLY A 30 -1.82 2.14 -1.64
C GLY A 30 -3.23 1.95 -2.22
N LEU A 31 -3.59 0.74 -2.65
CA LEU A 31 -4.96 0.45 -3.08
C LEU A 31 -5.98 0.68 -1.96
N LYS A 32 -5.69 0.24 -0.73
CA LYS A 32 -6.55 0.50 0.43
C LYS A 32 -6.70 1.99 0.71
N LEU A 33 -5.61 2.75 0.62
CA LEU A 33 -5.65 4.20 0.79
C LEU A 33 -6.54 4.88 -0.26
N LEU A 34 -6.51 4.40 -1.51
CA LEU A 34 -7.33 4.91 -2.60
C LEU A 34 -8.81 4.54 -2.43
N GLU A 35 -9.11 3.27 -2.17
CA GLU A 35 -10.48 2.78 -1.94
C GLU A 35 -11.15 3.51 -0.76
N GLN A 36 -10.41 3.71 0.33
CA GLN A 36 -10.91 4.36 1.54
C GLN A 36 -10.96 5.89 1.44
N ALA A 37 -10.26 6.51 0.48
CA ALA A 37 -10.36 7.93 0.20
C ALA A 37 -11.61 8.30 -0.63
N GLY A 38 -12.36 7.29 -1.11
CA GLY A 38 -13.42 7.45 -2.09
C GLY A 38 -12.82 7.61 -3.48
N GLN A 39 -13.34 6.87 -4.45
CA GLN A 39 -12.94 6.97 -5.87
C GLN A 39 -13.17 8.40 -6.40
N ARG A 40 -12.16 9.25 -6.22
CA ARG A 40 -11.90 10.40 -7.07
C ARG A 40 -10.48 10.21 -7.55
N GLU A 41 -10.32 10.11 -8.86
CA GLU A 41 -9.03 10.11 -9.53
C GLU A 41 -8.14 11.19 -8.89
N GLY A 42 -7.02 10.77 -8.33
CA GLY A 42 -6.01 11.66 -7.79
C GLY A 42 -6.40 12.40 -6.50
N ASN A 43 -6.34 11.73 -5.34
CA ASN A 43 -6.56 12.40 -4.07
C ASN A 43 -5.25 12.77 -3.37
N MET A 44 -4.96 14.07 -3.41
CA MET A 44 -3.85 14.76 -2.77
C MET A 44 -4.03 14.82 -1.25
N LYS A 45 -3.08 14.31 -0.47
CA LYS A 45 -3.09 14.35 1.00
C LYS A 45 -1.86 15.04 1.54
N ARG A 46 -2.06 16.21 2.18
CA ARG A 46 -0.99 17.02 2.77
C ARG A 46 -0.72 16.62 4.21
N ILE A 47 0.52 16.24 4.53
CA ILE A 47 0.96 15.82 5.86
C ILE A 47 2.35 16.38 6.15
N ARG A 48 2.49 17.06 7.31
CA ARG A 48 3.75 17.68 7.77
C ARG A 48 4.38 18.62 6.73
N GLY A 49 3.54 19.38 6.01
CA GLY A 49 3.99 20.31 4.96
C GLY A 49 4.30 19.63 3.62
N GLN A 50 4.42 18.31 3.56
CA GLN A 50 4.61 17.55 2.33
C GLN A 50 3.28 17.07 1.77
N THR A 51 3.15 17.09 0.46
CA THR A 51 1.93 16.66 -0.23
C THR A 51 2.16 15.31 -0.86
N TYR A 52 1.43 14.29 -0.42
CA TYR A 52 1.46 12.97 -1.05
C TYR A 52 0.28 12.81 -1.98
N PHE A 53 0.51 12.25 -3.15
CA PHE A 53 -0.52 11.93 -4.11
C PHE A 53 -0.39 10.46 -4.48
N LEU A 54 -1.53 9.77 -4.50
CA LEU A 54 -1.60 8.38 -4.90
C LEU A 54 -2.47 8.28 -6.14
N GLU A 55 -1.99 7.52 -7.12
CA GLU A 55 -2.69 7.24 -8.37
C GLU A 55 -2.69 5.74 -8.59
N SER A 56 -3.80 5.21 -9.12
CA SER A 56 -3.88 3.81 -9.54
C SER A 56 -4.85 3.69 -10.69
N ASP A 57 -4.49 2.86 -11.66
CA ASP A 57 -5.35 2.40 -12.75
C ASP A 57 -5.98 1.01 -12.46
N GLY A 58 -5.85 0.52 -11.22
CA GLY A 58 -6.26 -0.82 -10.80
C GLY A 58 -5.26 -1.94 -11.09
N GLN A 59 -4.25 -1.70 -11.92
CA GLN A 59 -3.14 -2.62 -12.20
C GLN A 59 -1.79 -2.08 -11.72
N SER A 60 -1.66 -0.76 -11.57
CA SER A 60 -0.48 -0.06 -11.10
C SER A 60 -0.84 0.87 -9.94
N LEU A 61 0.16 1.21 -9.15
CA LEU A 61 0.08 2.19 -8.07
C LEU A 61 1.29 3.11 -8.20
N LEU A 62 1.03 4.41 -8.28
CA LEU A 62 2.05 5.45 -8.23
C LEU A 62 1.88 6.27 -6.96
N ILE A 63 2.98 6.50 -6.25
CA ILE A 63 3.04 7.39 -5.09
C ILE A 63 3.96 8.56 -5.45
N MET A 64 3.42 9.76 -5.34
CA MET A 64 4.13 11.01 -5.56
C MET A 64 4.23 11.81 -4.26
N ARG A 65 5.31 12.57 -4.12
CA ARG A 65 5.57 13.50 -3.03
C ARG A 65 5.98 14.85 -3.61
N ASN A 66 5.17 15.88 -3.38
CA ASN A 66 5.31 17.20 -3.99
C ASN A 66 5.44 17.09 -5.53
N ASP A 67 4.50 16.35 -6.14
CA ASP A 67 4.41 16.10 -7.59
C ASP A 67 5.59 15.35 -8.22
N LYS A 68 6.48 14.77 -7.40
CA LYS A 68 7.56 13.90 -7.87
C LYS A 68 7.28 12.44 -7.54
N PRO A 69 7.45 11.51 -8.50
CA PRO A 69 7.25 10.09 -8.25
C PRO A 69 8.34 9.55 -7.32
N ILE A 70 7.91 8.96 -6.20
CA ILE A 70 8.82 8.40 -5.19
C ILE A 70 8.74 6.88 -5.14
N PHE A 71 7.60 6.30 -5.52
CA PHE A 71 7.41 4.86 -5.57
C PHE A 71 6.39 4.44 -6.63
N HIS A 72 6.65 3.33 -7.29
CA HIS A 72 5.74 2.71 -8.25
C HIS A 72 5.63 1.20 -7.97
N ALA A 73 4.43 0.65 -8.13
CA ALA A 73 4.18 -0.78 -8.06
C ALA A 73 3.22 -1.22 -9.16
N SER A 74 3.41 -2.42 -9.70
CA SER A 74 2.56 -3.01 -10.73
C SER A 74 2.17 -4.44 -10.38
N ASP A 75 0.89 -4.75 -10.56
CA ASP A 75 0.33 -6.08 -10.33
C ASP A 75 0.37 -6.92 -11.61
N GLU A 76 1.35 -7.82 -11.68
CA GLU A 76 1.48 -8.79 -12.77
C GLU A 76 0.88 -10.16 -12.43
N ARG A 77 0.20 -10.32 -11.29
CA ARG A 77 -0.30 -11.62 -10.83
C ARG A 77 -1.29 -12.25 -11.79
N LYS A 78 -2.09 -11.44 -12.50
CA LYS A 78 -3.01 -11.91 -13.55
C LYS A 78 -2.30 -12.62 -14.72
N LYS A 79 -0.99 -12.41 -14.89
CA LYS A 79 -0.15 -13.04 -15.92
C LYS A 79 0.76 -14.12 -15.33
N GLY A 80 0.50 -14.58 -14.11
CA GLY A 80 1.36 -15.52 -13.38
C GLY A 80 2.61 -14.89 -12.75
N GLY A 81 2.71 -13.55 -12.75
CA GLY A 81 3.82 -12.81 -12.16
C GLY A 81 3.63 -12.47 -10.67
N ILE A 82 4.45 -11.54 -10.20
CA ILE A 82 4.39 -10.98 -8.85
C ILE A 82 4.00 -9.50 -8.89
N VAL A 83 3.82 -8.89 -7.72
CA VAL A 83 3.82 -7.43 -7.64
C VAL A 83 5.25 -6.96 -7.85
N ARG A 84 5.51 -6.21 -8.93
CA ARG A 84 6.80 -5.57 -9.16
C ARG A 84 6.81 -4.21 -8.49
N THR A 85 7.91 -3.88 -7.83
CA THR A 85 8.11 -2.56 -7.24
C THR A 85 9.29 -1.86 -7.85
N HIS A 86 9.17 -0.55 -7.95
CA HIS A 86 10.24 0.33 -8.30
C HIS A 86 10.30 1.45 -7.27
N ARG A 87 11.31 1.36 -6.40
CA ARG A 87 11.61 2.40 -5.41
C ARG A 87 12.48 3.45 -6.11
N MET A 88 11.92 4.65 -6.27
CA MET A 88 12.62 5.81 -6.80
C MET A 88 13.23 6.58 -5.62
N GLU A 89 12.76 7.79 -5.32
CA GLU A 89 13.27 8.62 -4.22
C GLU A 89 12.57 8.37 -2.87
N MET A 90 11.81 7.28 -2.72
CA MET A 90 11.11 6.99 -1.46
C MET A 90 12.09 6.74 -0.32
N THR A 91 12.01 7.56 0.72
CA THR A 91 12.80 7.49 1.95
C THR A 91 12.10 6.65 3.02
N GLU A 92 12.83 6.22 4.05
CA GLU A 92 12.21 5.57 5.23
C GLU A 92 11.20 6.49 5.95
N GLY A 93 11.44 7.81 5.92
CA GLY A 93 10.50 8.80 6.45
C GLY A 93 9.16 8.80 5.71
N ASP A 94 9.19 8.63 4.38
CA ASP A 94 7.99 8.50 3.55
C ASP A 94 7.26 7.21 3.87
N GLN A 95 7.98 6.09 3.99
CA GLN A 95 7.41 4.80 4.37
C GLN A 95 6.67 4.89 5.71
N LYS A 96 7.33 5.44 6.74
CA LYS A 96 6.70 5.63 8.06
C LYS A 96 5.45 6.51 7.95
N THR A 97 5.55 7.61 7.22
CA THR A 97 4.43 8.53 7.02
C THR A 97 3.25 7.84 6.35
N LEU A 98 3.46 7.12 5.24
CA LEU A 98 2.41 6.40 4.52
C LEU A 98 1.74 5.31 5.39
N ARG A 99 2.52 4.61 6.23
CA ARG A 99 1.96 3.65 7.21
C ARG A 99 1.11 4.34 8.27
N ASP A 100 1.57 5.45 8.84
CA ASP A 100 0.80 6.24 9.81
C ASP A 100 -0.52 6.74 9.19
N ILE A 101 -0.52 7.12 7.91
CA ILE A 101 -1.74 7.50 7.19
C ILE A 101 -2.73 6.34 7.14
N ALA A 102 -2.26 5.18 6.70
CA ALA A 102 -3.09 3.99 6.54
C ALA A 102 -3.70 3.58 7.90
N GLN A 103 -2.91 3.61 8.96
CA GLN A 103 -3.38 3.29 10.31
C GLN A 103 -4.46 4.28 10.78
N ARG A 104 -4.22 5.59 10.68
CA ARG A 104 -5.21 6.61 11.08
C ARG A 104 -6.51 6.49 10.30
N LEU A 105 -6.44 6.15 9.01
CA LEU A 105 -7.60 5.95 8.16
C LEU A 105 -8.40 4.72 8.63
N GLN A 106 -7.72 3.62 8.92
CA GLN A 106 -8.33 2.40 9.45
C GLN A 106 -9.00 2.63 10.82
N GLU A 107 -8.36 3.37 11.71
CA GLU A 107 -8.91 3.73 13.03
C GLU A 107 -10.17 4.59 12.91
N ARG A 108 -10.16 5.60 12.02
CA ARG A 108 -11.33 6.44 11.74
C ARG A 108 -12.51 5.61 11.24
N LEU A 109 -12.27 4.64 10.36
CA LEU A 109 -13.31 3.73 9.85
C LEU A 109 -13.87 2.83 10.94
N ARG A 110 -13.00 2.24 11.80
CA ARG A 110 -13.44 1.45 12.96
C ARG A 110 -14.35 2.26 13.89
N GLN A 111 -14.04 3.53 14.11
CA GLN A 111 -14.87 4.42 14.92
C GLN A 111 -16.20 4.77 14.24
N GLN A 112 -16.23 4.97 12.91
CA GLN A 112 -17.47 5.18 12.16
C GLN A 112 -18.37 3.94 12.18
N GLN A 113 -17.82 2.74 11.99
CA GLN A 113 -18.60 1.49 12.04
C GLN A 113 -19.19 1.23 13.43
N ARG A 114 -18.46 1.56 14.50
CA ARG A 114 -18.98 1.47 15.88
C ARG A 114 -20.09 2.48 16.20
N ARG A 115 -20.26 3.52 15.38
CA ARG A 115 -21.28 4.56 15.54
C ARG A 115 -22.55 4.34 14.71
N LEU A 116 -22.62 3.29 13.89
CA LEU A 116 -23.87 2.90 13.23
C LEU A 116 -24.83 2.37 14.31
N PRO A 117 -25.97 3.04 14.58
CA PRO A 117 -26.94 2.50 15.51
C PRO A 117 -27.46 1.19 14.92
N ARG A 118 -27.40 0.11 15.70
CA ARG A 118 -28.27 -1.05 15.47
C ARG A 118 -29.68 -0.50 15.45
N ARG A 119 -30.28 -0.30 14.27
CA ARG A 119 -31.71 -0.05 14.15
C ARG A 119 -32.37 -1.24 14.83
N GLY A 120 -32.89 -0.98 16.03
CA GLY A 120 -33.71 -1.94 16.75
C GLY A 120 -34.81 -2.36 15.81
N ILE A 121 -34.90 -3.66 15.60
CA ILE A 121 -36.10 -4.29 15.07
C ILE A 121 -37.13 -4.09 16.17
N SER A 122 -38.01 -3.11 16.01
CA SER A 122 -39.25 -3.04 16.77
C SER A 122 -40.20 -4.05 16.13
N LEU A 123 -40.43 -5.15 16.84
CA LEU A 123 -41.57 -6.06 16.65
C LEU A 123 -42.82 -5.43 17.28
#